data_AF-A0A964VGR5-F1
#
_entry.id   AF-A0A964VGR5-F1
#
_cell.length_a   1.000
_cell.length_b   1.000
_cell.length_c   1.000
_cell.angle_alpha   90.00
_cell.angle_beta   90.00
_cell.angle_gamma   90.00
#
_symmetry.space_group_name_H-M   'P 1'
#
loop_
_entity.id
_entity.type
_entity.pdbx_description
1 polymer ?
#
loop_
_entity_poly.entity_id
_entity_poly.type
_entity_poly.pdbx_seq_one_letter_code
_entity_poly.pdbx_strand_id
1 'polypeptide(L)'
;MHHRLSLMFVVAILLGGMATHGTVLAISSEQDTDGDGIPDLQEDTDGSGTLDTGETDPYNTDTDAGGESDGSEVRANRNPLDKSDDLTADTDSDSWVNGIELVNGTDPKKQDTDSDGVNDPLDPFPLDPRYSIDMDRNGLPDDWEETTQLNQQNIPQSKVDDPDGDTLTNAEELARGTNPVESDTDRDGIDDNAELNEGTNPRENACFLVVPETRPFEDTVDHWAKAEVSLLKNVRILPQKFPLVRGYVKTTGSGSVSLFAPNQPVTRFEFLKMVLLSTCTNLITLTNRETALSDIGNRIIPGQPADDAFRRQAIYTAVHFSIASGYSDGSFKPDAPVNRAEAVKMLLLAAQIEMKASTGTVLAFSDVSETDWFSPYVNIAVEREIVRGYQDGTFRPDQPITRAEAAKIIGIVMRQNPTVNGYVLPIQE
;
A
#
# COMPACT_ATOMS: atom_id res chain seq x y z
N MET A 1 60.89 5.16 -85.99
CA MET A 1 60.75 3.69 -86.06
C MET A 1 59.29 3.35 -85.75
N HIS A 2 58.64 2.64 -86.68
CA HIS A 2 57.41 1.80 -86.63
C HIS A 2 56.44 1.93 -85.43
N HIS A 3 55.10 1.91 -85.52
CA HIS A 3 54.10 1.59 -86.55
C HIS A 3 52.72 2.08 -86.02
N ARG A 4 51.86 2.76 -86.82
CA ARG A 4 50.57 2.30 -87.40
C ARG A 4 49.55 1.68 -86.40
N LEU A 5 48.31 2.17 -86.28
CA LEU A 5 47.09 1.83 -87.08
C LEU A 5 45.93 2.80 -86.65
N SER A 6 45.28 3.56 -87.56
CA SER A 6 43.98 3.27 -88.27
C SER A 6 42.75 3.18 -87.33
N LEU A 7 41.56 3.78 -87.56
CA LEU A 7 40.84 4.00 -88.83
C LEU A 7 39.61 4.96 -88.66
N MET A 8 39.41 5.82 -89.67
CA MET A 8 38.21 6.48 -90.28
C MET A 8 36.85 6.52 -89.52
N PHE A 9 36.22 7.70 -89.34
CA PHE A 9 35.32 8.46 -90.25
C PHE A 9 34.05 7.71 -90.69
N VAL A 10 32.85 8.24 -90.36
CA VAL A 10 31.79 8.69 -91.30
C VAL A 10 30.66 9.42 -90.55
N VAL A 11 30.22 10.50 -91.20
CA VAL A 11 29.23 11.54 -90.88
C VAL A 11 27.80 11.12 -91.24
N ALA A 12 26.78 11.56 -90.48
CA ALA A 12 25.46 11.90 -91.02
C ALA A 12 24.59 12.75 -90.06
N ILE A 13 24.61 14.07 -90.30
CA ILE A 13 23.52 15.06 -90.37
C ILE A 13 22.25 14.84 -89.49
N LEU A 14 21.93 15.83 -88.65
CA LEU A 14 20.55 16.34 -88.51
C LEU A 14 20.51 17.79 -88.03
N LEU A 15 19.46 18.48 -88.50
CA LEU A 15 19.31 19.92 -88.66
C LEU A 15 19.14 20.70 -87.34
N GLY A 16 19.49 21.98 -87.45
CA GLY A 16 19.32 23.00 -86.43
C GLY A 16 17.92 23.15 -85.85
N GLY A 17 17.91 23.58 -84.60
CA GLY A 17 16.76 24.06 -83.86
C GLY A 17 17.23 24.61 -82.52
N MET A 18 17.68 25.87 -82.51
CA MET A 18 17.89 26.60 -81.26
C MET A 18 16.52 26.81 -80.62
N ALA A 19 16.24 26.07 -79.55
CA ALA A 19 15.15 26.34 -78.63
C ALA A 19 15.74 26.48 -77.23
N THR A 20 15.79 27.72 -76.76
CA THR A 20 16.09 28.10 -75.38
C THR A 20 15.17 27.34 -74.44
N HIS A 21 15.69 26.33 -73.75
CA HIS A 21 15.04 25.73 -72.59
C HIS A 21 15.81 26.18 -71.36
N GLY A 22 15.16 26.96 -70.51
CA GLY A 22 15.59 27.14 -69.14
C GLY A 22 15.71 25.76 -68.51
N THR A 23 16.90 25.42 -68.08
CA THR A 23 17.15 24.29 -67.20
C THR A 23 16.53 24.64 -65.84
N VAL A 24 15.30 24.20 -65.61
CA VAL A 24 14.87 23.89 -64.25
C VAL A 24 15.62 22.63 -63.89
N LEU A 25 16.66 22.76 -63.07
CA LEU A 25 17.32 21.62 -62.44
C LEU A 25 16.23 20.90 -61.63
N ALA A 26 15.89 19.68 -62.04
CA ALA A 26 15.09 18.81 -61.21
C ALA A 26 15.94 18.45 -59.99
N ILE A 27 15.61 19.01 -58.83
CA ILE A 27 16.16 18.60 -57.53
C ILE A 27 15.79 17.12 -57.39
N SER A 28 16.79 16.28 -57.14
CA SER A 28 16.57 14.84 -56.96
C SER A 28 15.70 14.65 -55.72
N SER A 29 14.66 13.81 -55.77
CA SER A 29 13.80 13.52 -54.60
C SER A 29 14.51 12.77 -53.46
N GLU A 30 15.78 12.44 -53.68
CA GLU A 30 16.68 11.74 -52.76
C GLU A 30 17.90 12.63 -52.40
N GLN A 31 17.84 13.92 -52.72
CA GLN A 31 18.89 14.85 -52.32
C GLN A 31 18.74 15.13 -50.83
N ASP A 32 19.85 14.97 -50.11
CA ASP A 32 20.02 15.15 -48.66
C ASP A 32 21.39 15.86 -48.55
N THR A 33 21.34 17.17 -48.30
CA THR A 33 22.48 18.06 -48.50
C THR A 33 23.44 18.08 -47.31
N ASP A 34 22.94 17.92 -46.09
CA ASP A 34 23.74 17.87 -44.87
C ASP A 34 24.05 16.42 -44.40
N GLY A 35 23.35 15.43 -44.96
CA GLY A 35 23.61 14.01 -44.78
C GLY A 35 23.04 13.41 -43.50
N ASP A 36 22.03 14.03 -42.89
CA ASP A 36 21.45 13.61 -41.62
C ASP A 36 20.40 12.48 -41.76
N GLY A 37 19.96 12.22 -43.01
CA GLY A 37 19.00 11.19 -43.39
C GLY A 37 17.57 11.69 -43.63
N ILE A 38 17.31 12.99 -43.58
CA ILE A 38 16.08 13.62 -44.06
C ILE A 38 16.36 14.25 -45.44
N PRO A 39 15.54 14.00 -46.48
CA PRO A 39 15.75 14.64 -47.78
C PRO A 39 15.41 16.14 -47.76
N ASP A 40 16.14 16.97 -48.52
CA ASP A 40 15.96 18.43 -48.61
C ASP A 40 14.49 18.86 -48.84
N LEU A 41 13.73 18.07 -49.64
CA LEU A 41 12.32 18.36 -49.96
C LEU A 41 11.35 18.08 -48.81
N GLN A 42 11.78 17.32 -47.80
CA GLN A 42 11.04 17.05 -46.58
C GLN A 42 11.36 18.09 -45.50
N GLU A 43 12.56 18.65 -45.54
CA GLU A 43 13.02 19.70 -44.63
C GLU A 43 12.50 21.08 -45.07
N ASP A 44 12.68 21.45 -46.34
CA ASP A 44 12.12 22.65 -46.98
C ASP A 44 10.89 22.24 -47.81
N THR A 45 9.77 22.01 -47.12
CA THR A 45 8.55 21.44 -47.71
C THR A 45 7.93 22.38 -48.76
N ASP A 46 8.04 23.69 -48.54
CA ASP A 46 7.49 24.69 -49.45
C ASP A 46 8.47 25.16 -50.55
N GLY A 47 9.75 24.78 -50.43
CA GLY A 47 10.81 25.07 -51.40
C GLY A 47 11.20 26.54 -51.42
N SER A 48 10.97 27.26 -50.33
CA SER A 48 11.27 28.69 -50.20
C SER A 48 12.76 28.95 -50.04
N GLY A 49 13.53 27.95 -49.58
CA GLY A 49 14.93 28.09 -49.22
C GLY A 49 15.15 28.94 -47.95
N THR A 50 14.12 29.07 -47.12
CA THR A 50 14.17 29.76 -45.82
C THR A 50 13.56 28.88 -44.75
N LEU A 51 14.18 28.80 -43.57
CA LEU A 51 13.65 28.02 -42.45
C LEU A 51 12.31 28.60 -41.94
N ASP A 52 11.21 27.92 -42.26
CA ASP A 52 9.87 28.27 -41.79
C ASP A 52 9.50 27.56 -40.46
N THR A 53 8.38 27.97 -39.87
CA THR A 53 7.92 27.36 -38.61
C THR A 53 7.47 25.91 -38.84
N GLY A 54 8.19 24.96 -38.23
CA GLY A 54 7.88 23.54 -38.31
C GLY A 54 8.71 22.78 -39.36
N GLU A 55 9.67 23.45 -39.99
CA GLU A 55 10.64 22.89 -40.93
C GLU A 55 12.02 22.75 -40.27
N THR A 56 12.86 21.85 -40.80
CA THR A 56 14.30 21.71 -40.47
C THR A 56 15.16 22.36 -41.56
N ASP A 57 16.44 22.66 -41.30
CA ASP A 57 17.34 23.34 -42.25
C ASP A 57 18.15 22.32 -43.07
N PRO A 58 17.93 22.20 -44.42
CA PRO A 58 18.63 21.23 -45.27
C PRO A 58 20.16 21.32 -45.32
N TYR A 59 20.75 22.35 -44.72
CA TYR A 59 22.19 22.58 -44.68
C TYR A 59 22.78 22.43 -43.28
N ASN A 60 21.97 22.07 -42.29
CA ASN A 60 22.36 22.01 -40.90
C ASN A 60 21.81 20.75 -40.24
N THR A 61 22.70 19.78 -40.02
CA THR A 61 22.32 18.45 -39.51
C THR A 61 21.60 18.44 -38.16
N ASP A 62 21.59 19.56 -37.43
CA ASP A 62 21.04 19.72 -36.08
C ASP A 62 20.40 21.12 -36.01
N THR A 63 19.12 21.21 -36.38
CA THR A 63 18.42 22.47 -36.59
C THR A 63 18.23 23.27 -35.29
N ASP A 64 17.98 22.59 -34.18
CA ASP A 64 17.71 23.25 -32.89
C ASP A 64 18.93 23.37 -31.96
N ALA A 65 20.07 22.81 -32.38
CA ALA A 65 21.33 22.80 -31.68
C ALA A 65 21.30 22.08 -30.32
N GLY A 66 20.47 21.06 -30.17
CA GLY A 66 20.41 20.20 -28.98
C GLY A 66 21.45 19.06 -28.97
N GLY A 67 22.17 18.88 -30.09
CA GLY A 67 23.30 17.96 -30.21
C GLY A 67 22.95 16.58 -30.76
N GLU A 68 21.68 16.30 -31.02
CA GLU A 68 21.25 15.22 -31.91
C GLU A 68 21.02 15.76 -33.33
N SER A 69 21.04 14.86 -34.32
CA SER A 69 20.75 15.28 -35.70
C SER A 69 19.25 15.17 -35.98
N ASP A 70 18.70 16.03 -36.83
CA ASP A 70 17.25 16.07 -37.07
C ASP A 70 16.72 14.69 -37.51
N GLY A 71 17.42 14.04 -38.44
CA GLY A 71 17.14 12.69 -38.92
C GLY A 71 17.33 11.60 -37.86
N SER A 72 18.17 11.82 -36.85
CA SER A 72 18.31 10.89 -35.70
C SER A 72 17.13 11.00 -34.75
N GLU A 73 16.67 12.22 -34.47
CA GLU A 73 15.48 12.46 -33.64
C GLU A 73 14.21 11.95 -34.31
N VAL A 74 14.02 12.24 -35.61
CA VAL A 74 12.87 11.72 -36.37
C VAL A 74 12.84 10.19 -36.36
N ARG A 75 13.98 9.51 -36.50
CA ARG A 75 14.08 8.04 -36.39
C ARG A 75 13.78 7.53 -34.99
N ALA A 76 14.10 8.32 -33.96
CA ALA A 76 13.79 8.04 -32.56
C ALA A 76 12.40 8.52 -32.13
N ASN A 77 11.60 9.08 -33.06
CA ASN A 77 10.28 9.67 -32.81
C ASN A 77 10.32 10.82 -31.77
N ARG A 78 11.38 11.63 -31.81
CA ARG A 78 11.58 12.92 -31.13
C ARG A 78 11.40 14.09 -32.10
N ASN A 79 11.40 15.31 -31.57
CA ASN A 79 11.12 16.52 -32.33
C ASN A 79 12.39 17.32 -32.67
N PRO A 80 12.83 17.36 -33.96
CA PRO A 80 14.06 18.03 -34.41
C PRO A 80 14.09 19.56 -34.28
N LEU A 81 13.10 20.13 -33.61
CA LEU A 81 12.92 21.56 -33.36
C LEU A 81 12.75 21.86 -31.88
N ASP A 82 12.93 20.87 -31.00
CA ASP A 82 12.83 20.97 -29.55
C ASP A 82 14.00 20.29 -28.83
N LYS A 83 15.13 21.01 -28.77
CA LYS A 83 16.32 20.66 -28.00
C LYS A 83 16.11 20.19 -26.56
N SER A 84 14.92 20.34 -25.98
CA SER A 84 14.63 19.86 -24.61
C SER A 84 14.21 18.39 -24.56
N ASP A 85 13.92 17.75 -25.70
CA ASP A 85 13.70 16.30 -25.77
C ASP A 85 14.95 15.51 -26.25
N ASP A 86 15.98 16.22 -26.68
CA ASP A 86 17.31 15.70 -27.03
C ASP A 86 18.01 15.01 -25.87
N LEU A 87 18.55 13.82 -26.12
CA LEU A 87 19.27 13.06 -25.08
C LEU A 87 20.65 13.64 -24.76
N THR A 88 21.22 14.44 -25.66
CA THR A 88 22.53 15.09 -25.51
C THR A 88 22.46 16.50 -24.96
N ALA A 89 21.26 17.08 -24.88
CA ALA A 89 21.05 18.39 -24.29
C ALA A 89 21.15 18.32 -22.76
N ASP A 90 21.65 19.40 -22.16
CA ASP A 90 21.64 19.65 -20.71
C ASP A 90 20.59 20.74 -20.48
N THR A 91 19.35 20.30 -20.22
CA THR A 91 18.17 21.20 -20.28
C THR A 91 18.09 22.11 -19.05
N ASP A 92 18.53 21.66 -17.89
CA ASP A 92 18.52 22.42 -16.65
C ASP A 92 19.88 23.02 -16.27
N SER A 93 20.93 22.71 -17.02
CA SER A 93 22.29 23.22 -16.87
C SER A 93 22.99 22.78 -15.58
N ASP A 94 22.76 21.54 -15.14
CA ASP A 94 23.38 20.96 -13.95
C ASP A 94 24.64 20.13 -14.23
N SER A 95 25.00 19.91 -15.50
CA SER A 95 26.12 19.11 -16.04
C SER A 95 25.82 17.64 -16.37
N TRP A 96 24.62 17.15 -16.08
CA TRP A 96 24.10 15.94 -16.71
C TRP A 96 23.33 16.31 -17.97
N VAL A 97 23.37 15.41 -18.95
CA VAL A 97 22.52 15.53 -20.14
C VAL A 97 21.24 14.74 -19.91
N ASN A 98 20.15 15.13 -20.55
CA ASN A 98 18.83 14.51 -20.44
C ASN A 98 18.89 12.97 -20.55
N GLY A 99 19.78 12.43 -21.38
CA GLY A 99 19.99 11.00 -21.53
C GLY A 99 20.61 10.29 -20.32
N ILE A 100 21.48 10.96 -19.55
CA ILE A 100 22.02 10.45 -18.28
C ILE A 100 20.94 10.48 -17.21
N GLU A 101 20.18 11.57 -17.15
CA GLU A 101 19.08 11.74 -16.21
C GLU A 101 17.99 10.69 -16.42
N LEU A 102 17.64 10.43 -17.69
CA LEU A 102 16.71 9.36 -18.04
C LEU A 102 17.18 7.97 -17.53
N VAL A 103 18.49 7.71 -17.52
CA VAL A 103 19.06 6.46 -17.01
C VAL A 103 19.03 6.41 -15.48
N ASN A 104 19.23 7.55 -14.81
CA ASN A 104 19.19 7.66 -13.35
C ASN A 104 17.78 7.86 -12.79
N GLY A 105 16.79 8.17 -13.64
CA GLY A 105 15.41 8.41 -13.25
C GLY A 105 15.13 9.84 -12.76
N THR A 106 16.06 10.76 -12.92
CA THR A 106 15.94 12.17 -12.54
C THR A 106 15.16 12.98 -13.58
N ASP A 107 14.73 14.20 -13.23
CA ASP A 107 13.91 15.09 -14.06
C ASP A 107 14.80 16.06 -14.85
N PRO A 108 14.91 15.94 -16.20
CA PRO A 108 15.77 16.79 -17.04
C PRO A 108 15.55 18.29 -16.99
N LYS A 109 14.50 18.73 -16.31
CA LYS A 109 14.12 20.13 -16.18
C LYS A 109 14.46 20.69 -14.80
N LYS A 110 15.11 19.92 -13.94
CA LYS A 110 15.39 20.26 -12.55
C LYS A 110 16.78 19.81 -12.13
N GLN A 111 17.63 20.81 -11.86
CA GLN A 111 18.99 20.57 -11.36
C GLN A 111 19.03 19.75 -10.05
N ASP A 112 17.92 19.73 -9.31
CA ASP A 112 17.70 19.05 -8.04
C ASP A 112 16.28 18.44 -8.11
N THR A 113 16.23 17.15 -8.46
CA THR A 113 14.99 16.45 -8.81
C THR A 113 14.05 16.32 -7.61
N ASP A 114 14.60 15.95 -6.46
CA ASP A 114 13.85 15.67 -5.23
C ASP A 114 13.75 16.89 -4.28
N SER A 115 14.45 17.97 -4.61
CA SER A 115 14.40 19.26 -3.93
C SER A 115 14.96 19.24 -2.51
N ASP A 116 15.99 18.43 -2.26
CA ASP A 116 16.68 18.34 -0.97
C ASP A 116 17.80 19.38 -0.79
N GLY A 117 18.20 20.05 -1.88
CA GLY A 117 19.21 21.10 -1.91
C GLY A 117 20.57 20.68 -2.49
N VAL A 118 20.74 19.45 -2.95
CA VAL A 118 21.93 18.97 -3.68
C VAL A 118 21.56 18.66 -5.12
N ASN A 119 22.35 19.17 -6.07
CA ASN A 119 22.08 18.89 -7.48
C ASN A 119 22.30 17.41 -7.81
N ASP A 120 21.49 16.86 -8.72
CA ASP A 120 21.48 15.43 -9.09
C ASP A 120 22.87 14.82 -9.40
N PRO A 121 23.81 15.52 -10.08
CA PRO A 121 25.14 14.98 -10.37
C PRO A 121 26.06 14.83 -9.16
N LEU A 122 25.73 15.53 -8.08
CA LEU A 122 26.49 15.57 -6.82
C LEU A 122 25.80 14.78 -5.71
N ASP A 123 24.52 14.48 -5.87
CA ASP A 123 23.71 13.76 -4.91
C ASP A 123 23.86 12.23 -5.10
N PRO A 124 24.31 11.49 -4.08
CA PRO A 124 24.26 10.03 -4.09
C PRO A 124 22.84 9.43 -4.12
N PHE A 125 21.81 10.19 -3.74
CA PHE A 125 20.41 9.75 -3.65
C PHE A 125 19.41 10.75 -4.30
N PRO A 126 19.56 11.08 -5.59
CA PRO A 126 18.87 12.20 -6.26
C PRO A 126 17.34 12.04 -6.45
N LEU A 127 16.75 11.00 -5.85
CA LEU A 127 15.32 10.68 -5.92
C LEU A 127 14.68 10.54 -4.52
N ASP A 128 15.46 10.71 -3.46
CA ASP A 128 15.04 10.54 -2.09
C ASP A 128 15.39 11.77 -1.25
N PRO A 129 14.44 12.71 -1.05
CA PRO A 129 14.72 14.01 -0.45
C PRO A 129 15.03 13.95 1.06
N ARG A 130 15.17 12.75 1.60
CA ARG A 130 15.58 12.49 2.98
C ARG A 130 17.10 12.44 3.12
N TYR A 131 17.85 12.22 2.04
CA TYR A 131 19.25 11.83 2.08
C TYR A 131 20.06 12.46 0.95
N SER A 132 21.21 13.10 1.27
CA SER A 132 22.12 13.69 0.28
C SER A 132 23.60 13.35 0.48
N ILE A 133 23.92 12.51 1.48
CA ILE A 133 25.30 12.26 1.89
C ILE A 133 25.56 10.75 2.03
N ASP A 134 26.60 10.28 1.35
CA ASP A 134 27.21 8.94 1.47
C ASP A 134 28.74 9.14 1.47
N MET A 135 29.33 9.31 2.66
CA MET A 135 30.73 9.70 2.80
C MET A 135 31.69 8.55 2.47
N ASP A 136 31.31 7.31 2.75
CA ASP A 136 32.14 6.13 2.53
C ASP A 136 31.86 5.42 1.19
N ARG A 137 30.83 5.87 0.47
CA ARG A 137 30.40 5.39 -0.86
C ARG A 137 29.98 3.93 -0.85
N ASN A 138 29.41 3.47 0.26
CA ASN A 138 28.92 2.11 0.40
C ASN A 138 27.48 1.93 -0.15
N GLY A 139 26.82 3.05 -0.51
CA GLY A 139 25.45 3.09 -1.01
C GLY A 139 24.37 3.16 0.07
N LEU A 140 24.73 3.51 1.30
CA LEU A 140 23.84 3.78 2.42
C LEU A 140 24.00 5.24 2.86
N PRO A 141 22.90 5.94 3.23
CA PRO A 141 23.00 7.32 3.69
C PRO A 141 23.62 7.44 5.09
N ASP A 142 24.58 8.35 5.27
CA ASP A 142 25.23 8.61 6.56
C ASP A 142 24.21 8.92 7.67
N ASP A 143 23.21 9.75 7.39
CA ASP A 143 22.14 10.13 8.35
C ASP A 143 21.28 8.92 8.75
N TRP A 144 21.02 7.99 7.83
CA TRP A 144 20.29 6.76 8.14
C TRP A 144 21.14 5.82 8.99
N GLU A 145 22.42 5.65 8.66
CA GLU A 145 23.36 4.85 9.46
C GLU A 145 23.51 5.39 10.90
N GLU A 146 23.54 6.72 11.08
CA GLU A 146 23.60 7.35 12.40
C GLU A 146 22.30 7.10 13.20
N THR A 147 21.14 7.31 12.58
CA THR A 147 19.83 7.19 13.26
C THR A 147 19.49 5.75 13.64
N THR A 148 19.84 4.79 12.80
CA THR A 148 19.67 3.33 13.05
C THR A 148 20.77 2.74 13.92
N GLN A 149 21.85 3.49 14.19
CA GLN A 149 23.00 3.02 14.97
C GLN A 149 23.80 1.90 14.29
N LEU A 150 23.65 1.74 12.98
CA LEU A 150 24.25 0.65 12.19
C LEU A 150 25.77 0.55 12.39
N ASN A 151 26.46 1.68 12.46
CA ASN A 151 27.91 1.76 12.57
C ASN A 151 28.46 1.86 14.01
N GLN A 152 27.62 1.74 15.06
CA GLN A 152 28.05 1.96 16.46
C GLN A 152 29.08 0.96 17.00
N GLN A 153 29.39 -0.12 16.28
CA GLN A 153 30.41 -1.09 16.66
C GLN A 153 31.76 -0.89 15.95
N ASN A 154 31.96 0.20 15.19
CA ASN A 154 33.12 0.38 14.31
C ASN A 154 33.32 -0.80 13.35
N ILE A 155 32.24 -1.49 12.99
CA ILE A 155 32.22 -2.52 11.96
C ILE A 155 31.54 -1.86 10.76
N PRO A 156 32.30 -1.42 9.74
CA PRO A 156 31.71 -0.85 8.54
C PRO A 156 30.71 -1.86 7.96
N GLN A 157 29.46 -1.44 7.83
CA GLN A 157 28.42 -2.23 7.20
C GLN A 157 28.34 -1.87 5.71
N SER A 158 27.87 -2.82 4.91
CA SER A 158 27.57 -2.63 3.51
C SER A 158 26.08 -2.79 3.29
N LYS A 159 25.58 -2.25 2.18
CA LYS A 159 24.19 -2.38 1.76
C LYS A 159 23.66 -3.82 1.60
N VAL A 160 24.54 -4.82 1.54
CA VAL A 160 24.20 -6.25 1.40
C VAL A 160 24.30 -7.04 2.70
N ASP A 161 24.74 -6.40 3.79
CA ASP A 161 24.82 -7.04 5.09
C ASP A 161 23.43 -7.10 5.74
N ASP A 162 23.28 -8.04 6.67
CA ASP A 162 22.06 -8.37 7.44
C ASP A 162 22.49 -8.49 8.92
N PRO A 163 22.58 -7.37 9.66
CA PRO A 163 23.16 -7.35 11.00
C PRO A 163 22.30 -7.99 12.08
N ASP A 164 20.96 -7.94 11.94
CA ASP A 164 20.02 -8.52 12.91
C ASP A 164 19.60 -9.96 12.58
N GLY A 165 19.88 -10.43 11.37
CA GLY A 165 19.66 -11.80 10.93
C GLY A 165 18.21 -12.10 10.57
N ASP A 166 17.40 -11.09 10.29
CA ASP A 166 16.00 -11.24 9.89
C ASP A 166 15.83 -11.62 8.40
N THR A 167 16.94 -11.65 7.65
CA THR A 167 17.08 -11.95 6.22
C THR A 167 16.72 -10.82 5.25
N LEU A 168 16.55 -9.59 5.73
CA LEU A 168 16.63 -8.38 4.93
C LEU A 168 18.05 -7.83 4.95
N THR A 169 18.47 -7.28 3.81
CA THR A 169 19.73 -6.54 3.71
C THR A 169 19.53 -5.07 4.10
N ASN A 170 20.58 -4.38 4.56
CA ASN A 170 20.54 -2.95 4.87
C ASN A 170 19.90 -2.09 3.75
N ALA A 171 20.15 -2.38 2.48
CA ALA A 171 19.48 -1.70 1.35
C ALA A 171 17.98 -1.96 1.30
N GLU A 172 17.57 -3.20 1.57
CA GLU A 172 16.17 -3.59 1.60
C GLU A 172 15.42 -2.91 2.75
N GLU A 173 16.08 -2.76 3.88
CA GLU A 173 15.53 -2.10 5.05
C GLU A 173 15.44 -0.60 4.88
N LEU A 174 16.48 0.04 4.33
CA LEU A 174 16.45 1.45 3.95
C LEU A 174 15.26 1.76 3.03
N ALA A 175 15.05 0.92 2.01
CA ALA A 175 13.94 1.08 1.06
C ALA A 175 12.56 0.91 1.72
N ARG A 176 12.46 0.15 2.82
CA ARG A 176 11.22 -0.12 3.54
C ARG A 176 11.02 0.78 4.77
N GLY A 177 12.09 1.44 5.22
CA GLY A 177 12.12 2.23 6.44
C GLY A 177 12.11 1.40 7.72
N THR A 178 12.58 0.15 7.66
CA THR A 178 12.79 -0.73 8.82
C THR A 178 14.16 -0.48 9.45
N ASN A 179 14.44 -1.13 10.58
CA ASN A 179 15.62 -0.89 11.40
C ASN A 179 16.67 -2.02 11.27
N PRO A 180 17.83 -1.76 10.65
CA PRO A 180 18.85 -2.76 10.28
C PRO A 180 19.61 -3.44 11.40
N VAL A 181 19.26 -3.12 12.65
CA VAL A 181 19.86 -3.73 13.83
C VAL A 181 18.79 -4.29 14.77
N GLU A 182 17.54 -4.34 14.31
CA GLU A 182 16.38 -4.78 15.07
C GLU A 182 15.43 -5.55 14.17
N SER A 183 15.45 -6.89 14.32
CA SER A 183 14.70 -7.81 13.46
C SER A 183 13.19 -7.58 13.46
N ASP A 184 12.64 -6.84 14.42
CA ASP A 184 11.22 -6.54 14.63
C ASP A 184 11.08 -5.04 14.93
N THR A 185 10.97 -4.24 13.86
CA THR A 185 11.05 -2.77 13.89
C THR A 185 9.95 -2.16 14.77
N ASP A 186 8.75 -2.72 14.76
CA ASP A 186 7.60 -2.19 15.50
C ASP A 186 7.32 -2.87 16.85
N ARG A 187 8.08 -3.93 17.14
CA ARG A 187 8.08 -4.70 18.39
C ARG A 187 6.78 -5.45 18.66
N ASP A 188 6.09 -5.91 17.63
CA ASP A 188 4.88 -6.72 17.76
C ASP A 188 5.14 -8.22 18.01
N GLY A 189 6.39 -8.64 17.86
CA GLY A 189 6.87 -10.00 18.04
C GLY A 189 6.96 -10.81 16.74
N ILE A 190 6.90 -10.16 15.58
CA ILE A 190 7.15 -10.74 14.26
C ILE A 190 8.33 -10.01 13.63
N ASP A 191 9.24 -10.77 13.02
CA ASP A 191 10.37 -10.15 12.35
C ASP A 191 9.95 -9.47 11.02
N ASP A 192 10.63 -8.40 10.61
CA ASP A 192 10.24 -7.54 9.50
C ASP A 192 10.11 -8.31 8.17
N ASN A 193 11.05 -9.21 7.85
CA ASN A 193 10.91 -10.06 6.67
C ASN A 193 9.71 -11.02 6.74
N ALA A 194 9.38 -11.52 7.93
CA ALA A 194 8.24 -12.42 8.11
C ALA A 194 6.93 -11.67 7.83
N GLU A 195 6.83 -10.42 8.26
CA GLU A 195 5.71 -9.54 7.95
C GLU A 195 5.54 -9.29 6.45
N LEU A 196 6.63 -8.99 5.75
CA LEU A 196 6.60 -8.79 4.30
C LEU A 196 6.13 -10.04 3.55
N ASN A 197 6.61 -11.22 3.97
CA ASN A 197 6.18 -12.51 3.40
C ASN A 197 4.69 -12.79 3.65
N GLU A 198 4.11 -12.17 4.68
CA GLU A 198 2.72 -12.30 5.06
C GLU A 198 1.84 -11.17 4.53
N GLY A 199 2.45 -10.10 4.02
CA GLY A 199 1.76 -8.91 3.52
C GLY A 199 1.28 -7.96 4.62
N THR A 200 1.89 -8.01 5.81
CA THR A 200 1.76 -6.96 6.83
C THR A 200 2.87 -5.92 6.66
N ASN A 201 2.80 -4.84 7.43
CA ASN A 201 3.70 -3.70 7.32
C ASN A 201 4.65 -3.71 8.52
N PRO A 202 5.96 -3.89 8.32
CA PRO A 202 6.94 -4.02 9.41
C PRO A 202 7.11 -2.78 10.30
N ARG A 203 6.42 -1.69 9.97
CA ARG A 203 6.45 -0.44 10.71
C ARG A 203 5.15 -0.17 11.47
N GLU A 204 4.20 -1.10 11.40
CA GLU A 204 2.86 -0.93 11.94
C GLU A 204 2.41 -2.21 12.65
N ASN A 205 2.42 -2.16 13.98
CA ASN A 205 2.12 -3.29 14.85
C ASN A 205 0.83 -4.01 14.43
N ALA A 206 1.00 -5.09 13.68
CA ALA A 206 -0.09 -5.79 13.03
C ALA A 206 -0.66 -6.78 14.03
N CYS A 207 -1.74 -6.40 14.69
CA CYS A 207 -2.45 -7.29 15.62
C CYS A 207 -3.10 -8.52 14.95
N PHE A 208 -3.35 -8.48 13.63
CA PHE A 208 -3.88 -9.62 12.89
C PHE A 208 -3.54 -9.62 11.40
N LEU A 209 -3.57 -10.81 10.81
CA LEU A 209 -3.45 -11.06 9.36
C LEU A 209 -4.76 -11.64 8.81
N VAL A 210 -5.14 -11.27 7.59
CA VAL A 210 -6.20 -11.96 6.85
C VAL A 210 -5.58 -12.94 5.87
N VAL A 211 -5.76 -14.24 6.11
CA VAL A 211 -5.25 -15.29 5.21
C VAL A 211 -6.26 -15.62 4.11
N PRO A 212 -5.82 -16.15 2.95
CA PRO A 212 -6.71 -16.54 1.85
C PRO A 212 -7.86 -17.47 2.28
N GLU A 213 -8.98 -17.40 1.55
CA GLU A 213 -10.23 -18.06 1.94
C GLU A 213 -10.06 -19.55 2.27
N THR A 214 -10.37 -19.89 3.52
CA THR A 214 -10.55 -21.28 3.93
C THR A 214 -11.97 -21.73 3.62
N ARG A 215 -12.17 -23.03 3.36
CA ARG A 215 -13.50 -23.64 3.16
C ARG A 215 -14.48 -23.11 4.23
N PRO A 216 -15.66 -22.56 3.87
CA PRO A 216 -16.60 -21.99 4.84
C PRO A 216 -17.09 -23.04 5.84
N PHE A 217 -17.68 -22.60 6.95
CA PHE A 217 -18.38 -23.55 7.82
C PHE A 217 -19.60 -24.12 7.10
N GLU A 218 -19.82 -25.43 7.25
CA GLU A 218 -20.84 -26.18 6.51
C GLU A 218 -22.25 -25.64 6.74
N ASP A 219 -22.54 -25.16 7.94
CA ASP A 219 -23.84 -24.60 8.33
C ASP A 219 -23.97 -23.09 8.04
N THR A 220 -23.01 -22.49 7.33
CA THR A 220 -23.06 -21.07 6.92
C THR A 220 -23.05 -20.87 5.41
N VAL A 221 -23.00 -21.93 4.60
CA VAL A 221 -22.87 -21.83 3.13
C VAL A 221 -23.98 -21.01 2.49
N ASP A 222 -25.21 -21.12 2.99
CA ASP A 222 -26.41 -20.40 2.51
C ASP A 222 -26.95 -19.42 3.58
N HIS A 223 -26.13 -19.06 4.56
CA HIS A 223 -26.53 -18.18 5.66
C HIS A 223 -26.24 -16.72 5.32
N TRP A 224 -27.12 -15.79 5.71
CA TRP A 224 -26.97 -14.34 5.41
C TRP A 224 -25.69 -13.71 6.00
N ALA A 225 -25.13 -14.34 7.05
CA ALA A 225 -23.89 -13.92 7.70
C ALA A 225 -22.62 -14.56 7.09
N LYS A 226 -22.73 -15.30 5.97
CA LYS A 226 -21.62 -16.05 5.38
C LYS A 226 -20.37 -15.19 5.18
N ALA A 227 -20.53 -14.01 4.58
CA ALA A 227 -19.41 -13.14 4.25
C ALA A 227 -18.63 -12.72 5.50
N GLU A 228 -19.33 -12.23 6.53
CA GLU A 228 -18.66 -11.83 7.77
C GLU A 228 -18.11 -13.01 8.56
N VAL A 229 -18.81 -14.16 8.56
CA VAL A 229 -18.26 -15.37 9.20
C VAL A 229 -17.00 -15.86 8.49
N SER A 230 -16.96 -15.81 7.15
CA SER A 230 -15.76 -16.15 6.37
C SER A 230 -14.62 -15.20 6.67
N LEU A 231 -14.88 -13.88 6.72
CA LEU A 231 -13.89 -12.88 7.12
C LEU A 231 -13.29 -13.23 8.48
N LEU A 232 -14.11 -13.37 9.52
CA LEU A 232 -13.62 -13.65 10.87
C LEU A 232 -12.92 -15.01 10.99
N LYS A 233 -13.31 -15.99 10.16
CA LYS A 233 -12.63 -17.29 10.07
C LYS A 233 -11.24 -17.17 9.46
N ASN A 234 -11.03 -16.24 8.54
CA ASN A 234 -9.78 -16.01 7.83
C ASN A 234 -8.82 -15.07 8.59
N VAL A 235 -9.30 -14.41 9.65
CA VAL A 235 -8.45 -13.59 10.52
C VAL A 235 -7.57 -14.48 11.42
N ARG A 236 -6.28 -14.17 11.48
CA ARG A 236 -5.26 -14.80 12.34
C ARG A 236 -4.70 -13.74 13.27
N ILE A 237 -4.89 -13.94 14.57
CA ILE A 237 -4.38 -13.04 15.61
C ILE A 237 -2.89 -13.30 15.79
N LEU A 238 -2.09 -12.25 15.66
CA LEU A 238 -0.64 -12.29 15.72
C LEU A 238 -0.12 -12.22 17.17
N PRO A 239 1.11 -12.70 17.43
CA PRO A 239 2.02 -13.35 16.49
C PRO A 239 1.78 -14.87 16.35
N GLN A 240 0.98 -15.51 17.23
CA GLN A 240 0.78 -16.96 17.20
C GLN A 240 -0.18 -17.47 16.12
N LYS A 241 -0.76 -16.57 15.33
CA LYS A 241 -1.67 -16.86 14.19
C LYS A 241 -2.88 -17.70 14.58
N PHE A 242 -3.42 -17.50 15.78
CA PHE A 242 -4.64 -18.22 16.18
C PHE A 242 -5.85 -17.66 15.44
N PRO A 243 -6.82 -18.51 15.02
CA PRO A 243 -8.04 -18.01 14.40
C PRO A 243 -8.85 -17.17 15.39
N LEU A 244 -9.31 -16.00 14.96
CA LEU A 244 -10.19 -15.13 15.75
C LEU A 244 -11.47 -15.86 16.15
N VAL A 245 -12.09 -16.55 15.20
CA VAL A 245 -13.28 -17.37 15.41
C VAL A 245 -12.96 -18.85 15.19
N ARG A 246 -13.31 -19.67 16.19
CA ARG A 246 -13.29 -21.14 16.06
C ARG A 246 -14.72 -21.67 15.87
N GLY A 247 -14.84 -22.68 15.01
CA GLY A 247 -16.04 -23.48 14.88
C GLY A 247 -15.99 -24.72 15.77
N TYR A 248 -17.11 -25.42 15.81
CA TYR A 248 -17.26 -26.72 16.44
C TYR A 248 -16.90 -27.82 15.44
N VAL A 249 -16.09 -28.79 15.86
CA VAL A 249 -15.81 -29.97 15.04
C VAL A 249 -16.81 -31.05 15.41
N LYS A 250 -17.58 -31.54 14.44
CA LYS A 250 -18.51 -32.66 14.60
C LYS A 250 -18.02 -33.85 13.80
N THR A 251 -17.69 -34.94 14.49
CA THR A 251 -17.34 -36.22 13.83
C THR A 251 -18.61 -36.88 13.30
N THR A 252 -18.60 -37.22 12.02
CA THR A 252 -19.65 -37.97 11.32
C THR A 252 -19.07 -39.29 10.83
N GLY A 253 -19.93 -40.25 10.47
CA GLY A 253 -19.48 -41.52 9.88
C GLY A 253 -18.68 -41.36 8.57
N SER A 254 -18.77 -40.19 7.94
CA SER A 254 -18.07 -39.81 6.70
C SER A 254 -16.87 -38.87 6.91
N GLY A 255 -16.48 -38.57 8.16
CA GLY A 255 -15.38 -37.65 8.49
C GLY A 255 -15.78 -36.52 9.45
N SER A 256 -14.91 -35.55 9.67
CA SER A 256 -15.16 -34.41 10.56
C SER A 256 -15.65 -33.18 9.78
N VAL A 257 -16.74 -32.56 10.23
CA VAL A 257 -17.27 -31.30 9.67
C VAL A 257 -17.04 -30.14 10.63
N SER A 258 -16.84 -28.93 10.10
CA SER A 258 -16.64 -27.72 10.89
C SER A 258 -17.92 -26.87 10.86
N LEU A 259 -18.48 -26.58 12.02
CA LEU A 259 -19.75 -25.88 12.18
C LEU A 259 -19.55 -24.55 12.91
N PHE A 260 -20.24 -23.50 12.49
CA PHE A 260 -20.21 -22.22 13.17
C PHE A 260 -21.31 -22.10 14.24
N ALA A 261 -22.46 -22.75 14.08
CA ALA A 261 -23.67 -22.60 14.89
C ALA A 261 -24.23 -21.15 14.91
N PRO A 262 -24.64 -20.59 13.75
CA PRO A 262 -24.96 -19.16 13.61
C PRO A 262 -26.06 -18.63 14.55
N ASN A 263 -27.04 -19.47 14.90
CA ASN A 263 -28.20 -19.07 15.70
C ASN A 263 -28.00 -19.27 17.22
N GLN A 264 -26.84 -19.78 17.65
CA GLN A 264 -26.56 -19.97 19.07
C GLN A 264 -26.23 -18.62 19.73
N PRO A 265 -26.71 -18.36 20.96
CA PRO A 265 -26.27 -17.20 21.74
C PRO A 265 -24.78 -17.23 22.04
N VAL A 266 -24.14 -16.06 22.08
CA VAL A 266 -22.74 -15.90 22.48
C VAL A 266 -22.65 -15.59 23.98
N THR A 267 -21.71 -16.19 24.69
CA THR A 267 -21.43 -15.80 26.07
C THR A 267 -20.74 -14.44 26.15
N ARG A 268 -20.83 -13.78 27.30
CA ARG A 268 -20.21 -12.48 27.55
C ARG A 268 -18.70 -12.51 27.34
N PHE A 269 -18.01 -13.56 27.78
CA PHE A 269 -16.58 -13.69 27.57
C PHE A 269 -16.22 -14.05 26.12
N GLU A 270 -16.95 -14.95 25.45
CA GLU A 270 -16.69 -15.25 24.05
C GLU A 270 -16.82 -14.01 23.17
N PHE A 271 -17.88 -13.21 23.38
CA PHE A 271 -18.07 -11.96 22.65
C PHE A 271 -16.97 -10.96 22.96
N LEU A 272 -16.65 -10.75 24.25
CA LEU A 272 -15.57 -9.85 24.67
C LEU A 272 -14.23 -10.24 24.05
N LYS A 273 -13.89 -11.54 24.05
CA LYS A 273 -12.67 -12.04 23.42
C LYS A 273 -12.64 -11.70 21.93
N MET A 274 -13.73 -11.95 21.19
CA MET A 274 -13.77 -11.62 19.78
C MET A 274 -13.59 -10.12 19.56
N VAL A 275 -14.27 -9.28 20.34
CA VAL A 275 -14.18 -7.83 20.26
C VAL A 275 -12.74 -7.35 20.49
N LEU A 276 -12.14 -7.64 21.65
CA LEU A 276 -10.80 -7.15 22.01
C LEU A 276 -9.74 -7.55 20.97
N LEU A 277 -9.82 -8.78 20.46
CA LEU A 277 -8.88 -9.28 19.46
C LEU A 277 -9.14 -8.66 18.08
N SER A 278 -10.40 -8.48 17.68
CA SER A 278 -10.75 -7.86 16.40
C SER A 278 -10.49 -6.35 16.35
N THR A 279 -10.40 -5.70 17.51
CA THR A 279 -10.14 -4.27 17.65
C THR A 279 -8.73 -3.96 18.18
N CYS A 280 -7.85 -4.97 18.21
CA CYS A 280 -6.44 -4.81 18.54
C CYS A 280 -6.21 -4.11 19.89
N THR A 281 -7.06 -4.45 20.86
CA THR A 281 -7.04 -3.80 22.16
C THR A 281 -5.84 -4.28 22.96
N ASN A 282 -4.95 -3.35 23.31
CA ASN A 282 -3.80 -3.60 24.19
C ASN A 282 -4.26 -4.18 25.53
N LEU A 283 -3.82 -5.41 25.82
CA LEU A 283 -4.16 -6.08 27.08
C LEU A 283 -3.31 -5.53 28.22
N ILE A 284 -3.93 -5.28 29.37
CA ILE A 284 -3.19 -4.78 30.54
C ILE A 284 -2.32 -5.89 31.15
N THR A 285 -1.20 -5.49 31.75
CA THR A 285 -0.45 -6.38 32.65
C THR A 285 -1.12 -6.36 34.03
N LEU A 286 -1.54 -7.52 34.51
CA LEU A 286 -2.13 -7.64 35.85
C LEU A 286 -1.08 -7.40 36.94
N THR A 287 -1.46 -6.67 37.99
CA THR A 287 -0.57 -6.30 39.10
C THR A 287 -1.01 -6.87 40.45
N ASN A 288 -2.09 -7.66 40.47
CA ASN A 288 -2.80 -8.16 41.66
C ASN A 288 -3.44 -7.05 42.52
N ARG A 289 -3.49 -5.81 42.03
CA ARG A 289 -4.09 -4.65 42.72
C ARG A 289 -5.50 -4.34 42.21
N GLU A 290 -5.93 -5.02 41.17
CA GLU A 290 -7.25 -4.87 40.57
C GLU A 290 -8.33 -5.24 41.59
N THR A 291 -9.47 -4.54 41.60
CA THR A 291 -10.58 -4.92 42.49
C THR A 291 -11.14 -6.27 42.03
N ALA A 292 -11.11 -7.27 42.91
CA ALA A 292 -11.51 -8.62 42.56
C ALA A 292 -13.00 -8.70 42.23
N LEU A 293 -13.31 -9.27 41.06
CA LEU A 293 -14.65 -9.75 40.73
C LEU A 293 -14.89 -11.06 41.48
N SER A 294 -16.11 -11.28 41.97
CA SER A 294 -16.42 -12.41 42.86
C SER A 294 -16.27 -13.78 42.19
N ASP A 295 -16.47 -13.84 40.87
CA ASP A 295 -16.34 -15.03 40.02
C ASP A 295 -15.06 -15.04 39.17
N ILE A 296 -14.25 -13.98 39.23
CA ILE A 296 -12.96 -13.87 38.52
C ILE A 296 -11.89 -13.35 39.47
N GLY A 297 -11.04 -14.24 39.98
CA GLY A 297 -9.93 -13.83 40.85
C GLY A 297 -9.01 -12.80 40.16
N ASN A 298 -8.43 -11.87 40.93
CA ASN A 298 -7.46 -10.87 40.44
C ASN A 298 -5.99 -11.32 40.56
N ARG A 299 -5.74 -12.49 41.17
CA ARG A 299 -4.39 -12.98 41.43
C ARG A 299 -3.81 -13.71 40.24
N ILE A 300 -2.56 -13.42 39.91
CA ILE A 300 -1.72 -14.21 39.01
C ILE A 300 -1.40 -15.53 39.70
N ILE A 301 -1.73 -16.63 39.04
CA ILE A 301 -1.49 -17.98 39.55
C ILE A 301 -0.36 -18.59 38.72
N PRO A 302 0.84 -18.83 39.30
CA PRO A 302 1.92 -19.50 38.59
C PRO A 302 1.49 -20.89 38.10
N GLY A 303 1.77 -21.20 36.83
CA GLY A 303 1.43 -22.50 36.22
C GLY A 303 -0.04 -22.69 35.87
N GLN A 304 -0.86 -21.63 35.93
CA GLN A 304 -2.24 -21.69 35.44
C GLN A 304 -2.28 -21.95 33.92
N PRO A 305 -3.28 -22.70 33.41
CA PRO A 305 -3.49 -22.83 31.96
C PRO A 305 -3.57 -21.47 31.26
N ALA A 306 -2.94 -21.36 30.09
CA ALA A 306 -2.85 -20.11 29.34
C ALA A 306 -4.22 -19.50 29.01
N ASP A 307 -5.21 -20.34 28.66
CA ASP A 307 -6.58 -19.88 28.37
C ASP A 307 -7.26 -19.21 29.57
N ASP A 308 -7.07 -19.74 30.78
CA ASP A 308 -7.66 -19.15 31.97
C ASP A 308 -6.93 -17.86 32.38
N ALA A 309 -5.60 -17.81 32.17
CA ALA A 309 -4.81 -16.61 32.40
C ALA A 309 -5.23 -15.49 31.43
N PHE A 310 -5.37 -15.80 30.14
CA PHE A 310 -5.89 -14.89 29.13
C PHE A 310 -7.31 -14.44 29.44
N ARG A 311 -8.21 -15.36 29.82
CA ARG A 311 -9.59 -15.02 30.20
C ARG A 311 -9.63 -13.98 31.30
N ARG A 312 -8.82 -14.17 32.35
CA ARG A 312 -8.67 -13.21 33.44
C ARG A 312 -8.17 -11.86 32.92
N GLN A 313 -7.07 -11.86 32.18
CA GLN A 313 -6.44 -10.66 31.65
C GLN A 313 -7.39 -9.85 30.74
N ALA A 314 -8.10 -10.51 29.84
CA ALA A 314 -9.08 -9.89 28.94
C ALA A 314 -10.25 -9.25 29.69
N ILE A 315 -10.79 -9.94 30.71
CA ILE A 315 -11.89 -9.40 31.53
C ILE A 315 -11.43 -8.15 32.29
N TYR A 316 -10.27 -8.20 32.93
CA TYR A 316 -9.75 -7.03 33.66
C TYR A 316 -9.31 -5.90 32.74
N THR A 317 -8.83 -6.20 31.53
CA THR A 317 -8.59 -5.21 30.47
C THR A 317 -9.89 -4.46 30.13
N ALA A 318 -10.98 -5.20 29.92
CA ALA A 318 -12.27 -4.61 29.58
C ALA A 318 -12.83 -3.74 30.72
N VAL A 319 -12.61 -4.14 31.98
CA VAL A 319 -12.98 -3.33 33.15
C VAL A 319 -12.11 -2.08 33.26
N HIS A 320 -10.80 -2.20 33.05
CA HIS A 320 -9.85 -1.09 33.11
C HIS A 320 -10.17 0.00 32.09
N PHE A 321 -10.46 -0.38 30.84
CA PHE A 321 -10.84 0.54 29.78
C PHE A 321 -12.35 0.88 29.76
N SER A 322 -13.11 0.43 30.76
CA SER A 322 -14.56 0.65 30.86
C SER A 322 -15.40 0.12 29.66
N ILE A 323 -14.82 -0.77 28.86
CA ILE A 323 -15.47 -1.49 27.76
C ILE A 323 -16.62 -2.34 28.32
N ALA A 324 -16.37 -3.01 29.45
CA ALA A 324 -17.35 -3.80 30.18
C ALA A 324 -17.25 -3.53 31.68
N SER A 325 -18.33 -3.80 32.41
CA SER A 325 -18.36 -3.68 33.87
C SER A 325 -18.89 -4.97 34.50
N GLY A 326 -18.55 -5.19 35.77
CA GLY A 326 -19.19 -6.19 36.60
C GLY A 326 -20.62 -5.78 37.00
N TYR A 327 -21.39 -6.72 37.52
CA TYR A 327 -22.73 -6.52 38.04
C TYR A 327 -22.68 -6.00 39.49
N SER A 328 -23.82 -5.51 39.98
CA SER A 328 -23.97 -5.01 41.35
C SER A 328 -23.70 -6.06 42.44
N ASP A 329 -23.78 -7.35 42.09
CA ASP A 329 -23.42 -8.48 42.97
C ASP A 329 -21.90 -8.75 43.01
N GLY A 330 -21.10 -7.93 42.32
CA GLY A 330 -19.65 -8.02 42.26
C GLY A 330 -19.12 -9.05 41.26
N SER A 331 -19.99 -9.76 40.53
CA SER A 331 -19.58 -10.76 39.53
C SER A 331 -19.44 -10.17 38.12
N PHE A 332 -18.80 -10.88 37.20
CA PHE A 332 -18.74 -10.54 35.78
C PHE A 332 -19.68 -11.41 34.91
N LYS A 333 -20.00 -12.62 35.36
CA LYS A 333 -20.83 -13.63 34.66
C LYS A 333 -20.32 -13.93 33.24
N PRO A 334 -19.05 -14.35 33.08
CA PRO A 334 -18.43 -14.56 31.77
C PRO A 334 -19.14 -15.60 30.89
N ASP A 335 -19.74 -16.63 31.49
CA ASP A 335 -20.40 -17.73 30.77
C ASP A 335 -21.90 -17.49 30.54
N ALA A 336 -22.44 -16.38 31.03
CA ALA A 336 -23.82 -15.99 30.73
C ALA A 336 -23.92 -15.41 29.31
N PRO A 337 -25.05 -15.60 28.61
CA PRO A 337 -25.27 -14.95 27.32
C PRO A 337 -25.19 -13.43 27.45
N VAL A 338 -24.53 -12.77 26.49
CA VAL A 338 -24.51 -11.30 26.41
C VAL A 338 -25.71 -10.80 25.61
N ASN A 339 -26.37 -9.76 26.12
CA ASN A 339 -27.48 -9.15 25.40
C ASN A 339 -27.01 -8.17 24.32
N ARG A 340 -27.90 -7.79 23.42
CA ARG A 340 -27.59 -6.94 22.26
C ARG A 340 -27.13 -5.54 22.67
N ALA A 341 -27.71 -4.95 23.72
CA ALA A 341 -27.31 -3.64 24.22
C ALA A 341 -25.86 -3.63 24.75
N GLU A 342 -25.50 -4.64 25.54
CA GLU A 342 -24.15 -4.83 26.06
C GLU A 342 -23.15 -5.10 24.94
N ALA A 343 -23.50 -5.95 23.97
CA ALA A 343 -22.65 -6.29 22.84
C ALA A 343 -22.26 -5.05 22.01
N VAL A 344 -23.23 -4.19 21.68
CA VAL A 344 -22.97 -2.95 20.91
C VAL A 344 -22.07 -2.01 21.70
N LYS A 345 -22.35 -1.80 23.00
CA LYS A 345 -21.48 -0.96 23.86
C LYS A 345 -20.04 -1.49 23.87
N MET A 346 -19.85 -2.79 24.13
CA MET A 346 -18.52 -3.38 24.21
C MET A 346 -17.75 -3.18 22.89
N LEU A 347 -18.40 -3.43 21.75
CA LEU A 347 -17.77 -3.30 20.45
C LEU A 347 -17.35 -1.85 20.15
N LEU A 348 -18.23 -0.88 20.34
CA LEU A 348 -17.93 0.53 20.04
C LEU A 348 -16.80 1.08 20.91
N LEU A 349 -16.80 0.74 22.21
CA LEU A 349 -15.77 1.21 23.14
C LEU A 349 -14.42 0.57 22.87
N ALA A 350 -14.38 -0.73 22.57
CA ALA A 350 -13.13 -1.41 22.22
C ALA A 350 -12.55 -0.91 20.90
N ALA A 351 -13.42 -0.58 19.93
CA ALA A 351 -13.05 0.03 18.66
C ALA A 351 -12.71 1.53 18.79
N GLN A 352 -12.76 2.11 19.99
CA GLN A 352 -12.50 3.52 20.27
C GLN A 352 -13.32 4.48 19.38
N ILE A 353 -14.55 4.09 19.04
CA ILE A 353 -15.44 4.90 18.22
C ILE A 353 -15.84 6.15 19.01
N GLU A 354 -15.63 7.33 18.41
CA GLU A 354 -16.02 8.60 19.02
C GLU A 354 -17.54 8.63 19.29
N MET A 355 -17.90 8.86 20.56
CA MET A 355 -19.29 8.90 21.04
C MET A 355 -19.90 10.31 20.98
N LYS A 356 -19.46 11.16 20.04
CA LYS A 356 -19.98 12.53 19.90
C LYS A 356 -21.44 12.49 19.48
N ALA A 357 -22.32 13.11 20.27
CA ALA A 357 -23.74 13.15 19.97
C ALA A 357 -24.01 14.02 18.74
N SER A 358 -24.63 13.44 17.71
CA SER A 358 -25.24 14.21 16.63
C SER A 358 -26.40 15.04 17.19
N THR A 359 -26.40 16.34 16.89
CA THR A 359 -27.42 17.28 17.38
C THR A 359 -28.73 17.02 16.64
N GLY A 360 -29.65 16.29 17.28
CA GLY A 360 -30.99 16.00 16.73
C GLY A 360 -31.32 14.51 16.63
N THR A 361 -30.92 13.70 17.63
CA THR A 361 -31.08 12.25 17.63
C THR A 361 -32.55 11.83 17.51
N VAL A 362 -32.95 11.35 16.33
CA VAL A 362 -34.20 10.60 16.18
C VAL A 362 -33.94 9.21 16.76
N LEU A 363 -34.70 8.82 17.78
CA LEU A 363 -34.69 7.44 18.28
C LEU A 363 -35.07 6.49 17.14
N ALA A 364 -34.12 5.65 16.72
CA ALA A 364 -34.27 4.79 15.55
C ALA A 364 -35.24 3.63 15.76
N PHE A 365 -35.51 3.25 17.02
CA PHE A 365 -36.26 2.04 17.38
C PHE A 365 -37.35 2.31 18.41
N SER A 366 -38.47 1.59 18.33
CA SER A 366 -39.62 1.79 19.21
C SER A 366 -39.40 1.32 20.66
N ASP A 367 -38.41 0.47 20.89
CA ASP A 367 -38.05 -0.14 22.17
C ASP A 367 -36.72 0.41 22.73
N VAL A 368 -36.32 1.60 22.29
CA VAL A 368 -35.15 2.34 22.80
C VAL A 368 -35.60 3.73 23.22
N SER A 369 -35.43 4.07 24.49
CA SER A 369 -35.68 5.39 25.06
C SER A 369 -34.40 6.21 25.14
N GLU A 370 -34.49 7.55 25.12
CA GLU A 370 -33.34 8.45 25.35
C GLU A 370 -32.69 8.26 26.73
N THR A 371 -33.48 7.82 27.72
CA THR A 371 -33.01 7.60 29.09
C THR A 371 -32.34 6.25 29.30
N ASP A 372 -32.41 5.35 28.32
CA ASP A 372 -31.78 4.04 28.44
C ASP A 372 -30.26 4.19 28.41
N TRP A 373 -29.57 3.51 29.33
CA TRP A 373 -28.10 3.60 29.43
C TRP A 373 -27.39 3.21 28.13
N PHE A 374 -28.03 2.37 27.30
CA PHE A 374 -27.49 1.90 26.03
C PHE A 374 -27.84 2.82 24.85
N SER A 375 -28.76 3.76 25.01
CA SER A 375 -29.27 4.62 23.95
C SER A 375 -28.16 5.34 23.16
N PRO A 376 -27.15 5.95 23.81
CA PRO A 376 -26.05 6.59 23.06
C PRO A 376 -25.28 5.63 22.14
N TYR A 377 -25.06 4.39 22.58
CA TYR A 377 -24.34 3.38 21.81
C TYR A 377 -25.17 2.88 20.63
N VAL A 378 -26.48 2.66 20.84
CA VAL A 378 -27.37 2.23 19.76
C VAL A 378 -27.47 3.30 18.67
N ASN A 379 -27.59 4.57 19.05
CA ASN A 379 -27.71 5.67 18.09
C ASN A 379 -26.44 5.80 17.22
N ILE A 380 -25.25 5.74 17.82
CA ILE A 380 -23.98 5.75 17.06
C ILE A 380 -23.85 4.51 16.17
N ALA A 381 -24.27 3.34 16.66
CA ALA A 381 -24.21 2.12 15.86
C ALA A 381 -25.14 2.17 14.64
N VAL A 382 -26.28 2.87 14.72
CA VAL A 382 -27.18 3.10 13.58
C VAL A 382 -26.56 4.12 12.61
N GLU A 383 -26.04 5.23 13.12
CA GLU A 383 -25.40 6.29 12.32
C GLU A 383 -24.22 5.76 11.50
N ARG A 384 -23.45 4.82 12.05
CA ARG A 384 -22.33 4.15 11.37
C ARG A 384 -22.73 2.90 10.59
N GLU A 385 -24.03 2.62 10.49
CA GLU A 385 -24.60 1.45 9.80
C GLU A 385 -24.14 0.08 10.34
N ILE A 386 -23.64 0.04 11.58
CA ILE A 386 -23.25 -1.19 12.28
C ILE A 386 -24.51 -1.99 12.65
N VAL A 387 -25.59 -1.31 13.04
CA VAL A 387 -26.87 -1.90 13.44
C VAL A 387 -28.01 -1.30 12.62
N ARG A 388 -28.92 -2.16 12.13
CA ARG A 388 -30.14 -1.76 11.40
C ARG A 388 -31.45 -2.07 12.13
N GLY A 389 -31.40 -2.85 13.21
CA GLY A 389 -32.57 -3.37 13.91
C GLY A 389 -33.35 -4.43 13.12
N TYR A 390 -34.55 -4.74 13.62
CA TYR A 390 -35.46 -5.72 13.02
C TYR A 390 -36.51 -5.04 12.14
N GLN A 391 -37.15 -5.82 11.26
CA GLN A 391 -38.19 -5.33 10.34
C GLN A 391 -39.41 -4.74 11.04
N ASP A 392 -39.65 -5.12 12.29
CA ASP A 392 -40.73 -4.61 13.14
C ASP A 392 -40.40 -3.25 13.80
N GLY A 393 -39.24 -2.66 13.49
CA GLY A 393 -38.80 -1.38 14.04
C GLY A 393 -38.19 -1.48 15.44
N THR A 394 -37.84 -2.68 15.90
CA THR A 394 -37.25 -2.93 17.22
C THR A 394 -35.75 -3.16 17.18
N PHE A 395 -35.06 -2.88 18.29
CA PHE A 395 -33.66 -3.24 18.53
C PHE A 395 -33.49 -4.52 19.35
N ARG A 396 -34.43 -4.79 20.27
CA ARG A 396 -34.47 -5.90 21.24
C ARG A 396 -33.26 -5.92 22.19
N PRO A 397 -33.09 -4.87 23.02
CA PRO A 397 -31.86 -4.68 23.82
C PRO A 397 -31.53 -5.83 24.77
N ASP A 398 -32.55 -6.43 25.39
CA ASP A 398 -32.39 -7.51 26.38
C ASP A 398 -32.22 -8.91 25.76
N GLN A 399 -32.45 -9.06 24.45
CA GLN A 399 -32.32 -10.35 23.78
C GLN A 399 -30.82 -10.73 23.69
N PRO A 400 -30.46 -11.99 23.96
CA PRO A 400 -29.11 -12.47 23.70
C PRO A 400 -28.70 -12.30 22.24
N ILE A 401 -27.48 -11.83 21.98
CA ILE A 401 -26.95 -11.74 20.63
C ILE A 401 -26.55 -13.14 20.13
N THR A 402 -26.89 -13.46 18.89
CA THR A 402 -26.49 -14.72 18.25
C THR A 402 -25.06 -14.63 17.69
N ARG A 403 -24.43 -15.79 17.45
CA ARG A 403 -23.09 -15.87 16.83
C ARG A 403 -23.05 -15.19 15.46
N ALA A 404 -24.09 -15.33 14.65
CA ALA A 404 -24.18 -14.66 13.35
C ALA A 404 -24.30 -13.14 13.45
N GLU A 405 -25.12 -12.63 14.38
CA GLU A 405 -25.24 -11.19 14.62
C GLU A 405 -23.93 -10.60 15.17
N ALA A 406 -23.26 -11.31 16.09
CA ALA A 406 -21.96 -10.91 16.60
C ALA A 406 -20.92 -10.84 15.47
N ALA A 407 -20.86 -11.86 14.61
CA ALA A 407 -19.94 -11.87 13.47
C ALA A 407 -20.21 -10.70 12.51
N LYS A 408 -21.50 -10.39 12.27
CA LYS A 408 -21.91 -9.29 11.40
C LYS A 408 -21.39 -7.95 11.88
N ILE A 409 -21.65 -7.59 13.15
CA ILE A 409 -21.27 -6.27 13.66
C ILE A 409 -19.76 -6.12 13.80
N ILE A 410 -19.04 -7.18 14.18
CA ILE A 410 -17.58 -7.18 14.27
C ILE A 410 -16.98 -7.01 12.86
N GLY A 411 -17.43 -7.79 11.88
CA GLY A 411 -16.93 -7.70 10.51
C GLY A 411 -17.24 -6.37 9.80
N ILE A 412 -18.29 -5.65 10.21
CA ILE A 412 -18.54 -4.27 9.76
C ILE A 412 -17.51 -3.33 10.37
N VAL A 413 -17.32 -3.37 11.70
CA VAL A 413 -16.37 -2.48 12.40
C VAL A 413 -14.94 -2.70 11.92
N MET A 414 -14.51 -3.95 11.73
CA MET A 414 -13.17 -4.25 11.20
C MET A 414 -12.94 -3.63 9.81
N ARG A 415 -13.96 -3.54 8.96
CA ARG A 415 -13.84 -2.92 7.62
C ARG A 415 -13.92 -1.39 7.63
N GLN A 416 -14.64 -0.83 8.60
CA GLN A 416 -14.90 0.61 8.65
C GLN A 416 -13.85 1.39 9.48
N ASN A 417 -13.01 0.71 10.26
CA ASN A 417 -12.12 1.37 11.22
C ASN A 417 -10.64 1.27 10.84
N PRO A 418 -10.05 2.30 10.20
CA PRO A 418 -8.64 2.29 9.78
C PRO A 418 -7.67 2.40 10.97
N THR A 419 -8.10 2.92 12.14
CA THR A 419 -7.20 3.08 13.30
C THR A 419 -6.98 1.78 14.07
N VAL A 420 -7.75 0.74 13.75
CA VAL A 420 -7.55 -0.62 14.28
C VAL A 420 -6.54 -1.39 13.42
N ASN A 421 -6.22 -0.89 12.23
CA ASN A 421 -5.54 -1.67 11.23
C ASN A 421 -4.85 -0.75 10.22
N GLY A 422 -3.57 -0.44 10.43
CA GLY A 422 -2.71 0.07 9.34
C GLY A 422 -2.81 -0.77 8.06
N TYR A 423 -3.33 -1.99 8.19
CA TYR A 423 -3.87 -2.83 7.13
C TYR A 423 -5.30 -2.47 6.68
N VAL A 424 -5.44 -2.01 5.43
CA VAL A 424 -6.74 -1.89 4.75
C VAL A 424 -7.28 -3.29 4.44
N LEU A 425 -8.37 -3.71 5.11
CA LEU A 425 -9.05 -4.96 4.77
C LEU A 425 -9.48 -4.94 3.29
N PRO A 426 -9.07 -5.92 2.47
CA PRO A 426 -9.49 -5.97 1.07
C PRO A 426 -11.01 -6.13 1.03
N ILE A 427 -11.68 -5.11 0.49
CA ILE A 427 -13.11 -5.15 0.22
C ILE A 427 -13.26 -6.04 -1.02
N GLN A 428 -13.56 -7.32 -0.83
CA GLN A 428 -14.09 -8.11 -1.95
C GLN A 428 -15.52 -7.62 -2.21
N GLU A 429 -15.70 -6.92 -3.33
CA GLU A 429 -17.00 -6.50 -3.85
C GLU A 429 -17.91 -7.69 -4.17
#